data_AF-H2E276-F1
#
_entry.id   AF-H2E276-F1
#
_cell.length_a   1.000
_cell.length_b   1.000
_cell.length_c   1.000
_cell.angle_alpha   90.00
_cell.angle_beta   90.00
_cell.angle_gamma   90.00
#
_symmetry.space_group_name_H-M   'P 1'
#
loop_
_entity.id
_entity.type
_entity.pdbx_description
1 polymer ?
#
loop_
_entity_poly.entity_id
_entity_poly.type
_entity_poly.pdbx_seq_one_letter_code
_entity_poly.pdbx_strand_id
1 'polypeptide(L)'
;ALDTVEDDTSIPADVKVPILQAFHCHIYDLDWHFSCGAKDYKVLMDKFHYVSTAFLELGKGYQEAIDDITRRMGAGMAKFICKEVETVDDYDEYCHYVAGLVGLGLSKLFYASGSEDLASDSLSNSMGLFLQ
;
A
#
# COMPACT_ATOMS: atom_id res chain seq x y z
N ALA A 1 4.06 -4.07 -4.91
CA ALA A 1 4.11 -5.33 -4.14
C ALA A 1 2.74 -5.61 -3.56
N LEU A 2 2.19 -4.72 -2.72
CA LEU A 2 0.79 -4.81 -2.27
C LEU A 2 -0.19 -4.90 -3.45
N ASP A 3 -0.11 -3.97 -4.43
CA ASP A 3 -0.92 -4.01 -5.66
C ASP A 3 -0.76 -5.33 -6.42
N THR A 4 0.44 -5.90 -6.46
CA THR A 4 0.68 -7.18 -7.14
C THR A 4 -0.10 -8.33 -6.50
N VAL A 5 -0.33 -8.29 -5.18
CA VAL A 5 -1.20 -9.25 -4.50
C VAL A 5 -2.66 -8.95 -4.86
N GLU A 6 -3.07 -7.69 -4.86
CA GLU A 6 -4.44 -7.25 -5.14
C GLU A 6 -4.88 -7.53 -6.59
N ASP A 7 -4.02 -7.29 -7.58
CA ASP A 7 -4.30 -7.40 -9.02
C ASP A 7 -4.28 -8.84 -9.57
N ASP A 8 -3.57 -9.77 -8.92
CA ASP A 8 -3.33 -11.11 -9.48
C ASP A 8 -4.59 -11.99 -9.45
N THR A 9 -5.40 -11.94 -10.51
CA THR A 9 -6.68 -12.65 -10.58
C THR A 9 -6.57 -14.19 -10.52
N SER A 10 -5.36 -14.76 -10.56
CA SER A 10 -5.15 -16.19 -10.37
C SER A 10 -5.21 -16.63 -8.90
N ILE A 11 -5.09 -15.69 -7.96
CA ILE A 11 -5.12 -16.00 -6.52
C ILE A 11 -6.55 -15.82 -5.99
N PRO A 12 -7.12 -16.84 -5.33
CA PRO A 12 -8.42 -16.76 -4.68
C PRO A 12 -8.52 -15.65 -3.61
N ALA A 13 -9.70 -15.04 -3.48
CA ALA A 13 -9.94 -13.93 -2.55
C ALA A 13 -9.68 -14.30 -1.08
N ASP A 14 -10.00 -15.52 -0.67
CA ASP A 14 -9.75 -16.06 0.68
C ASP A 14 -8.27 -16.19 1.02
N VAL A 15 -7.40 -16.26 0.01
CA VAL A 15 -5.94 -16.22 0.17
C VAL A 15 -5.43 -14.78 0.17
N LYS A 16 -5.93 -13.92 -0.73
CA LYS A 16 -5.47 -12.52 -0.84
C LYS A 16 -5.82 -11.67 0.36
N VAL A 17 -7.07 -11.77 0.84
CA VAL A 17 -7.59 -10.86 1.87
C VAL A 17 -6.74 -10.86 3.15
N PRO A 18 -6.38 -12.03 3.73
CA PRO A 18 -5.49 -12.07 4.89
C PRO A 18 -4.10 -11.47 4.61
N ILE A 19 -3.55 -11.72 3.42
CA ILE A 19 -2.23 -11.22 3.02
C ILE A 19 -2.25 -9.70 2.92
N LEU A 20 -3.26 -9.11 2.29
CA LEU A 20 -3.39 -7.65 2.16
C LEU A 20 -3.52 -6.98 3.54
N GLN A 21 -4.34 -7.54 4.42
CA GLN A 21 -4.53 -7.01 5.78
C GLN A 21 -3.24 -7.09 6.62
N ALA A 22 -2.49 -8.19 6.48
CA ALA A 22 -1.25 -8.43 7.22
C ALA A 22 0.01 -7.91 6.50
N PHE A 23 -0.10 -7.31 5.31
CA PHE A 23 1.06 -6.95 4.49
C PHE A 23 2.02 -6.01 5.22
N HIS A 24 1.48 -5.05 5.97
CA HIS A 24 2.27 -4.15 6.82
C HIS A 24 3.07 -4.88 7.92
N CYS A 25 2.65 -6.07 8.37
CA CYS A 25 3.47 -6.90 9.26
C CYS A 25 4.55 -7.65 8.47
N HIS A 26 4.22 -8.11 7.26
CA HIS A 26 5.13 -8.87 6.40
C HIS A 26 6.34 -8.06 5.91
N ILE A 27 6.25 -6.74 5.82
CA ILE A 27 7.42 -5.89 5.47
C ILE A 27 8.55 -5.97 6.51
N TYR A 28 8.26 -6.39 7.74
CA TYR A 28 9.26 -6.56 8.80
C TYR A 28 9.88 -7.97 8.82
N ASP A 29 9.28 -8.92 8.09
CA ASP A 29 9.72 -10.31 8.05
C ASP A 29 10.62 -10.53 6.81
N LEU A 30 11.92 -10.78 7.07
CA LEU A 30 12.92 -10.99 6.01
C LEU A 30 12.79 -12.35 5.32
N ASP A 31 12.16 -13.31 5.99
CA ASP A 31 11.93 -14.66 5.47
C ASP A 31 10.56 -14.77 4.77
N TRP A 32 9.75 -13.71 4.83
CA TRP A 32 8.44 -13.70 4.18
C TRP A 32 8.59 -13.80 2.66
N HIS A 33 7.86 -14.76 2.09
CA HIS A 33 7.87 -15.02 0.66
C HIS A 33 6.47 -15.40 0.18
N PHE A 34 5.98 -14.66 -0.81
CA PHE A 34 4.71 -14.93 -1.47
C PHE A 34 4.87 -14.68 -2.97
N SER A 35 5.03 -15.76 -3.75
CA SER A 35 5.26 -15.66 -5.18
C SER A 35 3.93 -15.42 -5.93
N CYS A 36 3.76 -14.21 -6.46
CA CYS A 36 2.60 -13.83 -7.28
C CYS A 36 2.96 -12.81 -8.37
N GLY A 37 2.02 -12.53 -9.27
CA GLY A 37 2.18 -11.59 -10.37
C GLY A 37 2.92 -12.17 -11.58
N ALA A 38 3.20 -11.30 -12.55
CA ALA A 38 3.83 -11.66 -13.82
C ALA A 38 5.02 -10.74 -14.13
N LYS A 39 5.95 -11.24 -14.96
CA LYS A 39 7.13 -10.50 -15.45
C LYS A 39 7.92 -9.86 -14.28
N ASP A 40 8.18 -8.56 -14.35
CA ASP A 40 8.98 -7.83 -13.37
C ASP A 40 8.32 -7.79 -11.98
N TYR A 41 6.99 -7.80 -11.91
CA TYR A 41 6.27 -7.87 -10.63
C TYR A 41 6.45 -9.21 -9.93
N LYS A 42 6.57 -10.30 -10.70
CA LYS A 42 6.92 -11.61 -10.13
C LYS A 42 8.31 -11.58 -9.51
N VAL A 43 9.28 -10.96 -10.19
CA VAL A 43 10.64 -10.80 -9.66
C VAL A 43 10.63 -9.97 -8.38
N LEU A 44 9.84 -8.89 -8.32
CA LEU A 44 9.67 -8.08 -7.11
C LEU A 44 9.15 -8.93 -5.94
N MET A 45 8.10 -9.71 -6.15
CA MET A 45 7.50 -10.55 -5.10
C MET A 45 8.45 -11.69 -4.68
N ASP A 46 9.12 -12.33 -5.65
CA ASP A 46 10.09 -13.40 -5.37
C ASP A 46 11.31 -12.89 -4.59
N LYS A 47 11.67 -11.62 -4.77
CA LYS A 47 12.84 -10.97 -4.16
C LYS A 47 12.47 -9.90 -3.14
N PHE A 48 11.27 -9.99 -2.55
CA PHE A 48 10.73 -8.94 -1.68
C PHE A 48 11.58 -8.69 -0.42
N HIS A 49 12.33 -9.69 0.06
CA HIS A 49 13.28 -9.55 1.17
C HIS A 49 14.30 -8.41 1.00
N TYR A 50 14.71 -8.07 -0.24
CA TYR A 50 15.57 -6.90 -0.46
C TYR A 50 14.85 -5.58 -0.16
N VAL A 51 13.55 -5.50 -0.47
CA VAL A 51 12.71 -4.34 -0.15
C VAL A 51 12.54 -4.23 1.37
N SER A 52 12.22 -5.35 2.04
CA SER A 52 12.13 -5.40 3.51
C SER A 52 13.45 -4.98 4.17
N THR A 53 14.59 -5.47 3.66
CA THR A 53 15.91 -5.10 4.18
C THR A 53 16.14 -3.59 4.06
N ALA A 54 15.92 -3.01 2.88
CA ALA A 54 16.08 -1.57 2.67
C ALA A 54 15.10 -0.73 3.50
N PHE A 55 13.87 -1.20 3.67
CA PHE A 55 12.87 -0.57 4.53
C PHE A 55 13.33 -0.49 5.99
N LEU A 56 13.92 -1.56 6.53
CA LEU A 56 14.42 -1.61 7.91
C LEU A 56 15.63 -0.68 8.15
N GLU A 57 16.36 -0.31 7.09
CA GLU A 57 17.46 0.66 7.15
C GLU A 57 16.99 2.11 7.17
N LEU A 58 15.71 2.38 6.87
CA LEU A 58 15.17 3.74 6.87
C LEU A 58 15.05 4.32 8.29
N GLY A 59 15.11 5.64 8.39
CA GLY A 59 14.79 6.33 9.64
C GLY A 59 13.35 6.06 10.12
N LYS A 60 13.15 6.08 11.45
CA LYS A 60 11.88 5.69 12.09
C LYS A 60 10.65 6.42 11.54
N GLY A 61 10.76 7.73 11.29
CA GLY A 61 9.64 8.51 10.73
C GLY A 61 9.20 8.05 9.34
N TYR A 62 10.14 7.58 8.51
CA TYR A 62 9.82 7.01 7.20
C TYR A 62 9.18 5.63 7.34
N GLN A 63 9.70 4.79 8.25
CA GLN A 63 9.12 3.48 8.52
C GLN A 63 7.67 3.60 9.01
N GLU A 64 7.41 4.49 9.96
CA GLU A 64 6.07 4.75 10.51
C GLU A 64 5.10 5.24 9.42
N ALA A 65 5.56 6.10 8.50
CA ALA A 65 4.74 6.57 7.39
C ALA A 65 4.39 5.43 6.42
N ILE A 66 5.36 4.62 6.03
CA ILE A 66 5.16 3.49 5.11
C ILE A 66 4.29 2.40 5.74
N ASP A 67 4.52 2.04 7.01
CA ASP A 67 3.72 1.05 7.75
C ASP A 67 2.25 1.47 7.86
N ASP A 68 1.98 2.70 8.33
CA ASP A 68 0.62 3.20 8.50
C ASP A 68 -0.16 3.19 7.18
N ILE A 69 0.48 3.67 6.09
CA ILE A 69 -0.13 3.70 4.77
C ILE A 69 -0.35 2.30 4.23
N THR A 70 0.66 1.43 4.30
CA THR A 70 0.55 0.03 3.83
C THR A 70 -0.58 -0.71 4.54
N ARG A 71 -0.71 -0.52 5.86
CA ARG A 71 -1.79 -1.10 6.68
C ARG A 71 -3.16 -0.63 6.22
N ARG A 72 -3.34 0.69 6.03
CA ARG A 72 -4.62 1.28 5.62
C ARG A 72 -4.99 0.92 4.17
N MET A 73 -4.01 0.95 3.27
CA MET A 73 -4.19 0.53 1.87
C MET A 73 -4.60 -0.94 1.79
N GLY A 74 -3.88 -1.82 2.49
CA GLY A 74 -4.17 -3.26 2.50
C GLY A 74 -5.56 -3.59 3.05
N ALA A 75 -6.00 -2.90 4.11
CA ALA A 75 -7.37 -3.03 4.61
C ALA A 75 -8.43 -2.55 3.61
N GLY A 76 -8.16 -1.43 2.92
CA GLY A 76 -9.04 -0.89 1.89
C GLY A 76 -9.17 -1.79 0.66
N MET A 77 -8.05 -2.27 0.14
CA MET A 77 -8.01 -3.24 -0.96
C MET A 77 -8.77 -4.52 -0.60
N ALA A 78 -8.53 -5.06 0.59
CA ALA A 78 -9.26 -6.24 1.08
C ALA A 78 -10.78 -6.02 1.14
N LYS A 79 -11.24 -4.81 1.49
CA LYS A 79 -12.66 -4.47 1.48
C LYS A 79 -13.25 -4.52 0.05
N PHE A 80 -12.54 -3.98 -0.94
CA PHE A 80 -13.01 -3.90 -2.32
C PHE A 80 -12.76 -5.17 -3.16
N ILE A 81 -11.97 -6.13 -2.67
CA ILE A 81 -11.95 -7.49 -3.25
C ILE A 81 -13.33 -8.16 -3.14
N CYS A 82 -14.03 -7.93 -2.03
CA CYS A 82 -15.33 -8.57 -1.74
C CYS A 82 -16.53 -7.67 -2.08
N LYS A 83 -16.31 -6.47 -2.61
CA LYS A 83 -17.33 -5.46 -2.85
C LYS A 83 -17.09 -4.74 -4.17
N GLU A 84 -18.08 -4.73 -5.05
CA GLU A 84 -18.04 -3.92 -6.28
C GLU A 84 -18.25 -2.42 -5.99
N VAL A 85 -17.72 -1.58 -6.87
CA VAL A 85 -17.90 -0.12 -6.83
C VAL A 85 -19.18 0.23 -7.58
N GLU A 86 -20.24 0.62 -6.86
CA GLU A 86 -21.56 0.87 -7.44
C GLU A 86 -21.95 2.35 -7.42
N THR A 87 -21.41 3.13 -6.47
CA THR A 87 -21.73 4.54 -6.28
C THR A 87 -20.51 5.44 -6.41
N VAL A 88 -20.73 6.76 -6.59
CA VAL A 88 -19.64 7.74 -6.56
C VAL A 88 -18.93 7.73 -5.21
N ASP A 89 -19.67 7.53 -4.11
CA ASP A 89 -19.08 7.43 -2.77
C ASP A 89 -18.19 6.19 -2.65
N ASP A 90 -18.58 5.05 -3.27
CA ASP A 90 -17.73 3.86 -3.35
C ASP A 90 -16.47 4.10 -4.18
N TYR A 91 -16.61 4.84 -5.28
CA TYR A 91 -15.50 5.21 -6.15
C TYR A 91 -14.49 6.10 -5.42
N ASP A 92 -14.98 7.15 -4.76
CA ASP A 92 -14.14 8.06 -3.96
C ASP A 92 -13.47 7.32 -2.80
N GLU A 93 -14.18 6.39 -2.14
CA GLU A 93 -13.61 5.56 -1.08
C GLU A 93 -12.54 4.59 -1.63
N TYR A 94 -12.79 3.94 -2.77
CA TYR A 94 -11.80 3.07 -3.42
C TYR A 94 -10.55 3.85 -3.79
N CYS A 95 -10.71 4.98 -4.48
CA CYS A 95 -9.62 5.87 -4.89
C CYS A 95 -8.88 6.44 -3.68
N HIS A 96 -9.56 6.70 -2.56
CA HIS A 96 -8.90 7.07 -1.30
C HIS A 96 -7.93 5.97 -0.87
N TYR A 97 -8.36 4.71 -0.83
CA TYR A 97 -7.49 3.63 -0.38
C TYR A 97 -6.33 3.37 -1.34
N VAL A 98 -6.54 3.37 -2.66
CA VAL A 98 -5.47 2.97 -3.60
C VAL A 98 -4.54 4.12 -4.01
N ALA A 99 -4.99 5.38 -3.92
CA ALA A 99 -4.21 6.53 -4.36
C ALA A 99 -4.19 7.70 -3.36
N GLY A 100 -5.31 8.01 -2.73
CA GLY A 100 -5.39 9.08 -1.73
C GLY A 100 -4.40 8.87 -0.58
N LEU A 101 -4.34 7.65 -0.05
CA LEU A 101 -3.37 7.24 0.98
C LEU A 101 -1.92 7.34 0.53
N VAL A 102 -1.62 7.11 -0.75
CA VAL A 102 -0.27 7.31 -1.31
C VAL A 102 0.12 8.79 -1.21
N GLY A 103 -0.80 9.70 -1.53
CA GLY A 103 -0.61 11.14 -1.35
C GLY A 103 -0.31 11.50 0.11
N LEU A 104 -1.07 10.95 1.06
CA LEU A 104 -0.83 11.15 2.50
C LEU A 104 0.55 10.62 2.92
N GLY A 105 0.92 9.44 2.44
CA GLY A 105 2.22 8.83 2.70
C GLY A 105 3.38 9.69 2.23
N LEU A 106 3.33 10.16 0.98
CA LEU A 106 4.34 11.04 0.43
C LEU A 106 4.47 12.35 1.22
N SER A 107 3.35 12.97 1.62
CA SER A 107 3.38 14.16 2.48
C SER A 107 4.03 13.90 3.83
N LYS A 108 3.75 12.74 4.46
CA LYS A 108 4.42 12.32 5.70
C LYS A 108 5.92 12.09 5.49
N LEU A 109 6.34 11.53 4.35
CA LEU A 109 7.75 11.32 4.03
C LEU A 109 8.49 12.65 3.84
N PHE A 110 7.91 13.63 3.14
CA PHE A 110 8.51 14.96 2.96
C PHE A 110 8.63 15.74 4.28
N TYR A 111 7.65 15.56 5.17
CA TYR A 111 7.73 16.10 6.53
C TYR A 111 8.81 15.39 7.35
N ALA A 112 8.87 14.05 7.31
CA ALA A 112 9.86 13.26 8.03
C ALA A 112 11.30 13.52 7.58
N SER A 113 11.51 13.95 6.32
CA SER A 113 12.82 14.39 5.83
C SER A 113 13.22 15.79 6.30
N GLY A 114 12.30 16.53 6.93
CA GLY A 114 12.50 17.93 7.29
C GLY A 114 12.58 18.88 6.09
N SER A 115 12.11 18.44 4.93
CA SER A 115 12.16 19.23 3.69
C SER A 115 10.95 20.12 3.53
N GLU A 116 9.81 19.73 4.08
CA GLU A 116 8.52 20.43 3.93
C GLU A 116 7.76 20.47 5.27
N ASP A 117 6.84 21.43 5.40
CA ASP A 117 5.82 21.40 6.44
C ASP A 117 4.76 20.33 6.11
N LEU A 118 4.11 19.77 7.14
CA LEU A 118 3.10 18.74 6.94
C LEU A 118 1.85 19.32 6.26
N ALA A 119 1.58 18.87 5.03
CA ALA A 119 0.36 19.19 4.30
C ALA A 119 -0.88 18.59 5.00
N SER A 120 -2.06 19.19 4.78
CA SER A 120 -3.30 18.66 5.31
C SER A 120 -3.73 17.37 4.59
N ASP A 121 -4.28 16.42 5.33
CA ASP A 121 -4.79 15.15 4.78
C ASP A 121 -5.74 15.35 3.59
N SER A 122 -6.60 16.37 3.64
CA SER A 122 -7.52 16.68 2.55
C SER A 122 -6.81 17.05 1.23
N LEU A 123 -5.72 17.81 1.32
CA LEU A 123 -4.95 18.24 0.16
C LEU A 123 -4.15 17.07 -0.41
N SER A 124 -3.47 16.33 0.47
CA SER A 124 -2.72 15.13 0.10
C SER A 124 -3.62 14.07 -0.55
N ASN A 125 -4.83 13.87 -0.01
CA ASN A 125 -5.80 12.95 -0.59
C ASN A 125 -6.24 13.40 -1.98
N SER A 126 -6.57 14.69 -2.14
CA SER A 126 -7.02 15.25 -3.42
C SER A 126 -6.00 15.06 -4.53
N MET A 127 -4.70 15.16 -4.22
CA MET A 127 -3.61 14.87 -5.16
C MET A 127 -3.64 13.42 -5.63
N GLY A 128 -3.86 12.47 -4.72
CA GLY A 128 -3.98 11.04 -5.07
C GLY A 128 -5.22 10.77 -5.92
N LEU A 129 -6.38 11.29 -5.49
CA LEU A 129 -7.65 11.13 -6.22
C LEU A 129 -7.61 11.70 -7.64
N PHE A 130 -6.89 12.80 -7.86
CA PHE A 130 -6.80 13.42 -9.20
C PHE A 130 -5.98 12.58 -10.20
N LEU A 131 -5.06 11.74 -9.72
CA LEU A 131 -4.20 10.92 -10.57
C LEU A 131 -4.80 9.54 -10.87
N GLN A 132 -5.69 9.05 -10.02
CA GLN A 132 -6.34 7.74 -10.13
C GLN A 132 -7.51 7.78 -11.11
#